data_AF-A0A950TQJ5-F1
#
_entry.id   AF-A0A950TQJ5-F1
#
_cell.length_a   1.000
_cell.length_b   1.000
_cell.length_c   1.000
_cell.angle_alpha   90.00
_cell.angle_beta   90.00
_cell.angle_gamma   90.00
#
_symmetry.space_group_name_H-M   'P 1'
#
loop_
_entity.id
_entity.type
_entity.pdbx_description
1 polymer ?
#
loop_
_entity_poly.entity_id
_entity_poly.type
_entity_poly.pdbx_seq_one_letter_code
_entity_poly.pdbx_strand_id
1 'polypeptide(L)'
;MGDLLKRAVKLGFFAILLSILAIAVFSQRTATKRTLPSTQKAAAPALVSTTGPGTGNLRLREAFDFDGDGKADFAIFRPSDTIWYVKKSAGGTTNTKFGAPSTDYMTPGDYDGDGKADLSIFRDSDGSWWRINSSNGAVVVTSFGISGDEPVARDYDGDGKTDLAIVRRANGVMTWWILKSSTGQATATQWGLSTDFTAPGDYDGDGKFDISIQRPGANATDQSYFWTLTSGGAVQVVAWGISTDLVVPGDYDGDGKTDYAIVREGATPADPLVWWILKSSGGVTVSSFGNSGTDYPVQNDYDGDGKTDIAIWRDTDGSWWVQKSSGGASVTPWGSPSDYPIPTYDTH
;
A
#
# COMPACT_ATOMS: atom_id res chain seq x y z
N MET A 1 -53.87 6.76 -63.45
CA MET A 1 -52.45 6.95 -63.83
C MET A 1 -51.76 7.53 -62.60
N GLY A 2 -51.12 6.78 -61.72
CA GLY A 2 -50.23 5.65 -61.94
C GLY A 2 -48.87 6.04 -61.37
N ASP A 3 -48.75 5.87 -60.04
CA ASP A 3 -47.52 5.60 -59.27
C ASP A 3 -46.26 6.45 -59.54
N LEU A 4 -46.02 7.47 -58.69
CA LEU A 4 -44.75 8.19 -58.59
C LEU A 4 -44.46 8.53 -57.11
N LEU A 5 -44.19 7.50 -56.31
CA LEU A 5 -43.54 7.64 -55.01
C LEU A 5 -42.86 6.33 -54.62
N LYS A 6 -41.73 6.02 -55.29
CA LYS A 6 -40.72 5.05 -54.83
C LYS A 6 -39.47 5.10 -55.72
N ARG A 7 -38.31 5.20 -55.05
CA ARG A 7 -36.94 4.88 -55.51
C ARG A 7 -36.20 5.95 -56.33
N ALA A 8 -35.36 6.72 -55.63
CA ALA A 8 -34.14 7.27 -56.20
C ALA A 8 -32.94 6.61 -55.49
N VAL A 9 -32.17 5.83 -56.24
CA VAL A 9 -30.91 5.18 -55.86
C VAL A 9 -29.94 5.42 -57.03
N LYS A 10 -28.69 5.77 -56.69
CA LYS A 10 -27.47 5.94 -57.53
C LYS A 10 -27.37 7.30 -58.26
N LEU A 11 -26.24 8.02 -58.31
CA LEU A 11 -24.81 7.79 -58.01
C LEU A 11 -24.20 9.23 -57.93
N GLY A 12 -23.54 9.69 -56.85
CA GLY A 12 -22.12 9.49 -56.56
C GLY A 12 -21.38 10.84 -56.59
N PHE A 13 -20.71 11.23 -55.50
CA PHE A 13 -19.34 11.78 -55.44
C PHE A 13 -19.00 12.27 -54.00
N PHE A 14 -18.08 11.52 -53.36
CA PHE A 14 -17.01 11.93 -52.43
C PHE A 14 -17.28 12.93 -51.28
N ALA A 15 -17.24 12.44 -50.03
CA ALA A 15 -16.21 12.84 -49.04
C ALA A 15 -16.34 12.07 -47.69
N ILE A 16 -15.31 11.25 -47.41
CA ILE A 16 -14.72 10.93 -46.09
C ILE A 16 -15.63 10.24 -45.05
N LEU A 17 -15.59 8.91 -45.04
CA LEU A 17 -15.70 8.13 -43.82
C LEU A 17 -14.55 7.09 -43.84
N LEU A 18 -13.45 7.40 -43.15
CA LEU A 18 -12.38 6.43 -42.90
C LEU A 18 -12.50 5.98 -41.44
N SER A 19 -12.98 4.74 -41.31
CA SER A 19 -12.80 3.82 -40.20
C SER A 19 -11.41 3.89 -39.57
N ILE A 20 -11.32 3.80 -38.24
CA ILE A 20 -10.42 2.86 -37.54
C ILE A 20 -11.05 2.46 -36.20
N LEU A 21 -11.23 1.15 -36.09
CA LEU A 21 -11.49 0.35 -34.92
C LEU A 21 -10.41 0.62 -33.86
N ALA A 22 -10.74 1.27 -32.74
CA ALA A 22 -9.82 1.37 -31.61
C ALA A 22 -9.78 0.00 -30.90
N ILE A 23 -8.74 -0.77 -31.23
CA ILE A 23 -8.32 -1.96 -30.49
C ILE A 23 -7.90 -1.48 -29.10
N ALA A 24 -8.70 -1.79 -28.08
CA ALA A 24 -8.27 -1.70 -26.70
C ALA A 24 -7.20 -2.77 -26.46
N VAL A 25 -5.92 -2.37 -26.53
CA VAL A 25 -4.82 -3.23 -26.09
C VAL A 25 -4.78 -3.17 -24.57
N PHE A 26 -5.51 -4.08 -23.93
CA PHE A 26 -5.25 -4.45 -22.54
C PHE A 26 -3.89 -5.15 -22.49
N SER A 27 -2.87 -4.48 -21.94
CA SER A 27 -1.64 -5.17 -21.53
C SER A 27 -1.93 -5.88 -20.21
N GLN A 28 -2.49 -7.10 -20.28
CA GLN A 28 -2.43 -8.04 -19.17
C GLN A 28 -0.96 -8.41 -18.92
N ARG A 29 -0.35 -7.85 -17.88
CA ARG A 29 0.92 -8.39 -17.36
C ARG A 29 0.61 -9.34 -16.22
N THR A 30 0.73 -10.63 -16.55
CA THR A 30 0.79 -11.75 -15.62
C THR A 30 2.18 -11.77 -14.98
N ALA A 31 2.26 -11.55 -13.66
CA ALA A 31 3.46 -11.89 -12.89
C ALA A 31 3.19 -13.22 -12.18
N THR A 32 3.81 -14.27 -12.73
CA THR A 32 3.70 -15.68 -12.33
C THR A 32 4.45 -15.94 -11.04
N LYS A 33 4.04 -17.02 -10.33
CA LYS A 33 4.19 -17.64 -8.97
C LYS A 33 5.38 -18.58 -8.56
N ARG A 34 6.24 -18.29 -7.51
CA ARG A 34 7.37 -19.11 -6.95
C ARG A 34 8.49 -18.53 -6.05
N THR A 35 8.63 -19.13 -4.87
CA THR A 35 9.50 -18.83 -3.70
C THR A 35 10.91 -19.41 -3.78
N LEU A 36 11.82 -19.18 -2.79
CA LEU A 36 12.46 -20.23 -1.95
C LEU A 36 13.46 -19.69 -0.85
N PRO A 37 13.91 -20.54 0.13
CA PRO A 37 14.18 -20.23 1.55
C PRO A 37 15.66 -20.26 2.03
N SER A 38 15.79 -20.15 3.37
CA SER A 38 16.85 -19.72 4.29
C SER A 38 17.83 -20.77 4.85
N THR A 39 18.82 -20.34 5.68
CA THR A 39 19.13 -20.91 7.03
C THR A 39 20.23 -20.15 7.85
N GLN A 40 19.87 -19.74 9.09
CA GLN A 40 20.58 -19.74 10.42
C GLN A 40 21.84 -18.85 10.71
N LYS A 41 22.16 -18.31 11.91
CA LYS A 41 21.59 -18.12 13.29
C LYS A 41 22.71 -17.56 14.24
N ALA A 42 22.41 -16.68 15.23
CA ALA A 42 22.99 -16.57 16.63
C ALA A 42 22.94 -15.14 17.25
N ALA A 43 22.99 -15.03 18.60
CA ALA A 43 22.25 -14.07 19.45
C ALA A 43 23.04 -13.09 20.38
N ALA A 44 22.32 -12.04 20.86
CA ALA A 44 22.37 -11.22 22.12
C ALA A 44 23.46 -10.12 22.32
N PRO A 45 23.28 -9.06 23.18
CA PRO A 45 22.21 -8.78 24.19
C PRO A 45 21.60 -7.33 24.22
N ALA A 46 20.62 -7.12 25.13
CA ALA A 46 19.71 -5.97 25.31
C ALA A 46 20.20 -4.75 26.15
N LEU A 47 19.54 -3.58 26.01
CA LEU A 47 19.67 -2.39 26.88
C LEU A 47 18.33 -1.61 27.02
N VAL A 48 18.14 -0.91 28.16
CA VAL A 48 16.88 -0.39 28.75
C VAL A 48 16.76 1.15 28.72
N SER A 49 15.59 1.64 28.27
CA SER A 49 14.72 2.81 28.62
C SER A 49 15.23 4.10 29.32
N THR A 50 14.71 5.27 28.88
CA THR A 50 14.23 6.39 29.75
C THR A 50 13.07 7.21 29.11
N THR A 51 12.07 7.60 29.91
CA THR A 51 10.79 8.28 29.57
C THR A 51 10.77 9.82 29.74
N GLY A 52 9.97 10.54 28.93
CA GLY A 52 9.54 11.94 29.09
C GLY A 52 8.12 12.19 28.52
N PRO A 53 7.36 13.22 28.94
CA PRO A 53 5.92 13.30 28.72
C PRO A 53 5.57 13.88 27.34
N GLY A 54 4.81 13.09 26.57
CA GLY A 54 4.48 13.35 25.17
C GLY A 54 4.57 12.08 24.34
N THR A 55 4.15 10.94 24.88
CA THR A 55 4.01 9.70 24.11
C THR A 55 2.68 9.76 23.35
N GLY A 56 2.63 10.59 22.30
CA GLY A 56 1.84 10.19 21.14
C GLY A 56 2.45 8.90 20.62
N ASN A 57 1.63 7.92 20.25
CA ASN A 57 2.05 6.57 19.88
C ASN A 57 3.17 6.59 18.83
N LEU A 58 4.43 6.47 19.26
CA LEU A 58 5.62 6.37 18.40
C LEU A 58 5.82 4.93 17.83
N ARG A 59 4.78 4.09 17.84
CA ARG A 59 4.92 2.62 17.67
C ARG A 59 4.23 2.02 16.46
N LEU A 60 3.67 2.83 15.57
CA LEU A 60 2.97 2.30 14.38
C LEU A 60 3.84 2.44 13.09
N ARG A 61 5.00 3.10 13.16
CA ARG A 61 5.94 3.37 12.02
C ARG A 61 6.81 2.19 11.57
N GLU A 62 6.57 1.00 12.06
CA GLU A 62 7.60 -0.04 12.15
C GLU A 62 7.66 -0.96 10.92
N ALA A 63 6.73 -0.86 9.94
CA ALA A 63 6.76 -1.76 8.78
C ALA A 63 7.92 -1.54 7.80
N PHE A 64 8.58 -0.38 7.82
CA PHE A 64 9.76 -0.11 6.98
C PHE A 64 11.01 0.33 7.71
N ASP A 65 10.97 0.41 9.03
CA ASP A 65 12.17 0.67 9.81
C ASP A 65 12.88 -0.67 10.10
N PHE A 66 13.74 -1.14 9.19
CA PHE A 66 14.42 -2.43 9.37
C PHE A 66 15.61 -2.33 10.34
N ASP A 67 16.00 -1.13 10.74
CA ASP A 67 17.16 -0.91 11.59
C ASP A 67 16.86 -0.31 12.97
N GLY A 68 15.64 0.15 13.17
CA GLY A 68 15.06 0.65 14.42
C GLY A 68 15.48 2.10 14.71
N ASP A 69 15.78 2.91 13.70
CA ASP A 69 16.20 4.30 13.87
C ASP A 69 15.07 5.34 13.84
N GLY A 70 13.82 4.87 13.68
CA GLY A 70 12.61 5.68 13.60
C GLY A 70 12.36 6.29 12.24
N LYS A 71 13.04 5.81 11.19
CA LYS A 71 12.83 6.25 9.80
C LYS A 71 12.52 5.06 8.91
N ALA A 72 11.72 5.31 7.89
CA ALA A 72 11.50 4.33 6.84
C ALA A 72 12.78 4.10 6.02
N ASP A 73 13.11 2.83 5.80
CA ASP A 73 14.17 2.40 4.92
C ASP A 73 13.68 2.21 3.48
N PHE A 74 14.63 2.22 2.55
CA PHE A 74 14.33 1.97 1.13
C PHE A 74 14.45 0.47 0.83
N ALA A 75 13.31 -0.19 0.61
CA ALA A 75 13.26 -1.63 0.33
C ALA A 75 12.71 -1.91 -1.07
N ILE A 76 13.45 -2.71 -1.85
CA ILE A 76 12.99 -3.25 -3.14
C ILE A 76 13.02 -4.78 -3.11
N PHE A 77 12.09 -5.40 -3.81
CA PHE A 77 12.11 -6.82 -4.11
C PHE A 77 12.44 -7.00 -5.59
N ARG A 78 13.49 -7.76 -5.89
CA ARG A 78 13.90 -8.04 -7.28
C ARG A 78 13.40 -9.41 -7.74
N PRO A 79 12.52 -9.46 -8.76
CA PRO A 79 11.95 -10.73 -9.22
C PRO A 79 12.94 -11.68 -9.86
N SER A 80 13.95 -11.14 -10.54
CA SER A 80 14.88 -11.93 -11.34
C SER A 80 15.84 -12.78 -10.50
N ASP A 81 16.07 -12.40 -9.24
CA ASP A 81 16.94 -13.12 -8.30
C ASP A 81 16.24 -13.54 -6.99
N THR A 82 15.00 -13.10 -6.79
CA THR A 82 14.16 -13.34 -5.60
C THR A 82 14.77 -12.80 -4.31
N ILE A 83 15.40 -11.62 -4.37
CA ILE A 83 16.09 -10.99 -3.24
C ILE A 83 15.38 -9.70 -2.81
N TRP A 84 15.26 -9.53 -1.50
CA TRP A 84 14.97 -8.26 -0.84
C TRP A 84 16.25 -7.47 -0.67
N TYR A 85 16.28 -6.26 -1.20
CA TYR A 85 17.39 -5.31 -1.04
C TYR A 85 16.90 -4.14 -0.20
N VAL A 86 17.41 -4.02 1.03
CA VAL A 86 17.08 -2.92 1.94
C VAL A 86 18.29 -2.01 2.06
N LYS A 87 18.09 -0.72 1.82
CA LYS A 87 19.05 0.34 2.13
C LYS A 87 18.55 1.08 3.36
N LYS A 88 19.34 0.95 4.40
CA LYS A 88 19.03 1.45 5.73
C LYS A 88 19.29 2.95 5.87
N SER A 89 18.40 3.65 6.55
CA SER A 89 18.42 5.07 6.89
C SER A 89 19.67 5.44 7.70
N ALA A 90 20.01 4.67 8.73
CA ALA A 90 21.22 4.87 9.54
C ALA A 90 22.51 4.39 8.84
N GLY A 91 22.37 3.74 7.68
CA GLY A 91 23.44 3.36 6.79
C GLY A 91 23.66 1.84 6.65
N GLY A 92 24.28 1.47 5.54
CA GLY A 92 24.48 0.07 5.16
C GLY A 92 23.32 -0.50 4.35
N THR A 93 23.45 -1.77 3.97
CA THR A 93 22.49 -2.47 3.12
C THR A 93 22.35 -3.92 3.57
N THR A 94 21.17 -4.50 3.38
CA THR A 94 20.94 -5.94 3.56
C THR A 94 20.36 -6.53 2.29
N ASN A 95 20.81 -7.73 1.95
CA ASN A 95 20.36 -8.47 0.78
C ASN A 95 19.92 -9.86 1.23
N THR A 96 18.63 -10.11 1.26
CA THR A 96 18.06 -11.35 1.80
C THR A 96 17.26 -12.07 0.74
N LYS A 97 17.66 -13.30 0.41
CA LYS A 97 16.88 -14.16 -0.47
C LYS A 97 15.67 -14.70 0.29
N PHE A 98 14.50 -14.15 0.02
CA PHE A 98 13.27 -14.51 0.72
C PHE A 98 12.04 -14.21 -0.14
N GLY A 99 11.06 -15.11 -0.10
CA GLY A 99 9.83 -14.96 -0.85
C GLY A 99 9.93 -15.40 -2.32
N ALA A 100 8.88 -15.03 -3.06
CA ALA A 100 8.55 -15.49 -4.41
C ALA A 100 8.02 -14.34 -5.27
N PRO A 101 8.58 -14.00 -6.45
CA PRO A 101 8.16 -12.85 -7.31
C PRO A 101 6.71 -12.72 -7.80
N SER A 102 5.82 -13.52 -7.25
CA SER A 102 5.29 -14.56 -8.04
C SER A 102 4.12 -15.00 -7.17
N THR A 103 4.43 -15.71 -6.07
CA THR A 103 3.40 -16.22 -5.15
C THR A 103 3.11 -15.39 -3.96
N ASP A 104 4.06 -14.54 -3.67
CA ASP A 104 4.17 -13.97 -2.38
C ASP A 104 3.86 -12.50 -2.55
N TYR A 105 2.93 -12.03 -1.74
CA TYR A 105 2.74 -10.62 -1.48
C TYR A 105 3.75 -10.23 -0.42
N MET A 106 4.41 -9.09 -0.60
CA MET A 106 5.39 -8.58 0.36
C MET A 106 4.65 -7.83 1.46
N THR A 107 4.90 -8.20 2.70
CA THR A 107 4.12 -7.75 3.86
C THR A 107 5.02 -7.48 5.06
N PRO A 108 6.07 -6.64 4.95
CA PRO A 108 6.91 -6.32 6.10
C PRO A 108 6.09 -5.65 7.22
N GLY A 109 6.62 -5.70 8.45
CA GLY A 109 5.93 -5.33 9.69
C GLY A 109 6.73 -5.82 10.88
N ASP A 110 6.64 -5.18 12.05
CA ASP A 110 7.18 -5.75 13.29
C ASP A 110 6.22 -6.81 13.84
N TYR A 111 6.41 -8.09 13.51
CA TYR A 111 5.55 -9.18 13.98
C TYR A 111 6.07 -9.81 15.28
N ASP A 112 7.29 -9.50 15.71
CA ASP A 112 7.90 -10.09 16.89
C ASP A 112 8.03 -9.15 18.09
N GLY A 113 7.83 -7.85 17.86
CA GLY A 113 7.74 -6.76 18.84
C GLY A 113 9.10 -6.22 19.27
N ASP A 114 10.10 -6.25 18.40
CA ASP A 114 11.43 -5.72 18.70
C ASP A 114 11.65 -4.27 18.25
N GLY A 115 10.63 -3.64 17.67
CA GLY A 115 10.64 -2.28 17.15
C GLY A 115 11.30 -2.17 15.78
N LYS A 116 11.39 -3.26 15.01
CA LYS A 116 11.95 -3.29 13.66
C LYS A 116 11.08 -4.08 12.71
N ALA A 117 11.08 -3.66 11.45
CA ALA A 117 10.44 -4.40 10.38
C ALA A 117 11.05 -5.81 10.22
N ASP A 118 10.20 -6.83 10.32
CA ASP A 118 10.52 -8.17 9.88
C ASP A 118 10.36 -8.28 8.36
N LEU A 119 11.21 -9.09 7.73
CA LEU A 119 10.95 -9.50 6.36
C LEU A 119 9.81 -10.52 6.37
N SER A 120 8.69 -10.18 5.76
CA SER A 120 7.49 -11.02 5.79
C SER A 120 6.79 -11.05 4.44
N ILE A 121 6.17 -12.20 4.17
CA ILE A 121 5.37 -12.45 2.97
C ILE A 121 4.07 -13.19 3.28
N PHE A 122 3.07 -12.99 2.44
CA PHE A 122 1.87 -13.82 2.35
C PHE A 122 1.90 -14.64 1.05
N ARG A 123 1.96 -15.96 1.17
CA ARG A 123 1.94 -16.89 0.05
C ARG A 123 0.52 -17.22 -0.35
N ASP A 124 0.05 -16.59 -1.42
CA ASP A 124 -1.33 -16.76 -1.87
C ASP A 124 -1.59 -18.16 -2.46
N SER A 125 -0.59 -19.02 -2.70
CA SER A 125 -0.87 -20.37 -3.25
C SER A 125 -1.49 -21.30 -2.20
N ASP A 126 -1.24 -21.03 -0.92
CA ASP A 126 -1.71 -21.84 0.20
C ASP A 126 -2.24 -21.02 1.38
N GLY A 127 -2.14 -19.68 1.34
CA GLY A 127 -2.59 -18.80 2.42
C GLY A 127 -1.65 -18.76 3.62
N SER A 128 -0.37 -19.13 3.45
CA SER A 128 0.61 -19.12 4.53
C SER A 128 1.39 -17.81 4.62
N TRP A 129 1.53 -17.31 5.84
CA TRP A 129 2.42 -16.20 6.17
C TRP A 129 3.79 -16.76 6.53
N TRP A 130 4.84 -16.19 5.94
CA TRP A 130 6.22 -16.51 6.29
C TRP A 130 6.89 -15.22 6.70
N ARG A 131 7.62 -15.26 7.82
CA ARG A 131 8.45 -14.13 8.22
C ARG A 131 9.83 -14.58 8.68
N ILE A 132 10.79 -13.67 8.59
CA ILE A 132 12.10 -13.76 9.22
C ILE A 132 12.14 -12.67 10.28
N ASN A 133 12.16 -13.10 11.54
CA ASN A 133 12.24 -12.22 12.69
C ASN A 133 13.54 -11.40 12.65
N SER A 134 13.43 -10.08 12.74
CA SER A 134 14.52 -9.10 12.88
C SER A 134 15.38 -9.39 14.12
N SER A 135 14.76 -9.75 15.25
CA SER A 135 15.41 -9.89 16.55
C SER A 135 16.42 -11.04 16.65
N ASN A 136 16.20 -12.11 15.87
CA ASN A 136 16.95 -13.37 16.03
C ASN A 136 17.13 -14.19 14.73
N GLY A 137 16.56 -13.75 13.61
CA GLY A 137 16.64 -14.43 12.31
C GLY A 137 15.83 -15.72 12.21
N ALA A 138 14.92 -16.00 13.15
CA ALA A 138 14.06 -17.18 13.09
C ALA A 138 13.05 -17.06 11.95
N VAL A 139 12.85 -18.15 11.23
CA VAL A 139 11.77 -18.24 10.24
C VAL A 139 10.52 -18.76 10.93
N VAL A 140 9.44 -17.98 10.88
CA VAL A 140 8.14 -18.35 11.42
C VAL A 140 7.17 -18.52 10.26
N VAL A 141 6.36 -19.58 10.30
CA VAL A 141 5.34 -19.88 9.30
C VAL A 141 4.01 -20.08 9.99
N THR A 142 3.01 -19.31 9.59
CA THR A 142 1.65 -19.37 10.15
C THR A 142 0.64 -19.52 9.02
N SER A 143 -0.19 -20.56 9.06
CA SER A 143 -1.30 -20.70 8.10
C SER A 143 -2.46 -19.82 8.54
N PHE A 144 -2.69 -18.71 7.84
CA PHE A 144 -3.79 -17.78 8.13
C PHE A 144 -4.27 -17.10 6.85
N GLY A 145 -5.17 -17.79 6.15
CA GLY A 145 -5.69 -17.37 4.86
C GLY A 145 -5.91 -18.56 3.94
N ILE A 146 -6.33 -18.29 2.70
CA ILE A 146 -6.41 -19.22 1.58
C ILE A 146 -6.00 -18.50 0.29
N SER A 147 -5.94 -19.24 -0.82
CA SER A 147 -5.74 -18.63 -2.13
C SER A 147 -6.90 -17.71 -2.53
N GLY A 148 -6.57 -16.52 -3.03
CA GLY A 148 -7.47 -15.43 -3.39
C GLY A 148 -7.65 -14.37 -2.29
N ASP A 149 -7.06 -14.56 -1.12
CA ASP A 149 -7.10 -13.57 -0.04
C ASP A 149 -6.08 -12.44 -0.28
N GLU A 150 -6.44 -11.21 0.10
CA GLU A 150 -5.56 -10.04 0.06
C GLU A 150 -4.95 -9.79 1.46
N PRO A 151 -3.63 -9.73 1.63
CA PRO A 151 -3.03 -9.43 2.94
C PRO A 151 -3.15 -7.94 3.30
N VAL A 152 -3.53 -7.67 4.54
CA VAL A 152 -3.72 -6.31 5.11
C VAL A 152 -3.17 -6.22 6.54
N ALA A 153 -2.06 -6.92 6.81
CA ALA A 153 -1.47 -7.03 8.16
C ALA A 153 -1.05 -5.67 8.75
N ARG A 154 -1.55 -5.34 9.95
CA ARG A 154 -1.32 -4.09 10.72
C ARG A 154 -1.58 -4.35 12.20
N ASP A 155 -1.29 -3.40 13.09
CA ASP A 155 -1.61 -3.51 14.52
C ASP A 155 -3.09 -3.14 14.77
N TYR A 156 -4.00 -4.13 14.71
CA TYR A 156 -5.44 -3.92 14.88
C TYR A 156 -5.88 -4.02 16.36
N ASP A 157 -5.03 -4.52 17.26
CA ASP A 157 -5.35 -4.66 18.67
C ASP A 157 -4.57 -3.73 19.61
N GLY A 158 -3.60 -3.00 19.08
CA GLY A 158 -2.86 -1.92 19.73
C GLY A 158 -1.76 -2.42 20.65
N ASP A 159 -1.23 -3.63 20.43
CA ASP A 159 -0.19 -4.20 21.27
C ASP A 159 1.23 -3.82 20.83
N GLY A 160 1.36 -3.06 19.73
CA GLY A 160 2.62 -2.65 19.12
C GLY A 160 3.26 -3.76 18.28
N LYS A 161 2.48 -4.75 17.82
CA LYS A 161 2.91 -5.74 16.85
C LYS A 161 1.98 -5.77 15.66
N THR A 162 2.53 -6.13 14.52
CA THR A 162 1.75 -6.38 13.32
C THR A 162 0.91 -7.65 13.49
N ASP A 163 -0.41 -7.53 13.41
CA ASP A 163 -1.33 -8.66 13.36
C ASP A 163 -1.38 -9.26 11.95
N LEU A 164 -1.49 -10.58 11.86
CA LEU A 164 -1.78 -11.20 10.56
C LEU A 164 -3.22 -10.89 10.18
N ALA A 165 -3.44 -10.26 9.03
CA ALA A 165 -4.78 -9.94 8.58
C ALA A 165 -4.94 -10.15 7.08
N ILE A 166 -6.11 -10.65 6.68
CA ILE A 166 -6.49 -10.78 5.28
C ILE A 166 -7.88 -10.22 5.01
N VAL A 167 -8.12 -9.83 3.77
CA VAL A 167 -9.46 -9.60 3.22
C VAL A 167 -9.82 -10.72 2.26
N ARG A 168 -10.97 -11.33 2.52
CA ARG A 168 -11.59 -12.30 1.63
C ARG A 168 -12.77 -11.68 0.90
N ARG A 169 -12.72 -11.70 -0.43
CA ARG A 169 -13.83 -11.26 -1.30
C ARG A 169 -14.64 -12.46 -1.78
N ALA A 170 -15.87 -12.58 -1.30
CA ALA A 170 -16.78 -13.66 -1.69
C ALA A 170 -18.22 -13.17 -1.71
N ASN A 171 -19.03 -13.64 -2.67
CA ASN A 171 -20.46 -13.31 -2.76
C ASN A 171 -20.77 -11.79 -2.77
N GLY A 172 -19.88 -10.99 -3.38
CA GLY A 172 -20.04 -9.54 -3.49
C GLY A 172 -19.65 -8.72 -2.25
N VAL A 173 -19.18 -9.36 -1.18
CA VAL A 173 -18.79 -8.68 0.07
C VAL A 173 -17.31 -8.88 0.39
N MET A 174 -16.75 -7.96 1.17
CA MET A 174 -15.43 -8.08 1.80
C MET A 174 -15.58 -8.55 3.26
N THR A 175 -14.83 -9.57 3.64
CA THR A 175 -14.71 -10.01 5.03
C THR A 175 -13.26 -9.90 5.47
N TRP A 176 -13.03 -9.13 6.52
CA TRP A 176 -11.73 -8.93 7.16
C TRP A 176 -11.53 -10.00 8.20
N TRP A 177 -10.43 -10.74 8.09
CA TRP A 177 -10.01 -11.73 9.08
C TRP A 177 -8.73 -11.24 9.72
N ILE A 178 -8.72 -11.08 11.04
CA ILE A 178 -7.58 -10.54 11.79
C ILE A 178 -7.20 -11.55 12.87
N LEU A 179 -5.96 -12.00 12.88
CA LEU A 179 -5.36 -12.82 13.92
C LEU A 179 -4.55 -11.93 14.85
N LYS A 180 -5.15 -11.60 15.98
CA LYS A 180 -4.58 -10.75 17.01
C LYS A 180 -3.31 -11.35 17.59
N SER A 181 -2.20 -10.63 17.50
CA SER A 181 -0.88 -11.05 17.94
C SER A 181 -0.82 -11.20 19.47
N SER A 182 -1.53 -10.34 20.20
CA SER A 182 -1.60 -10.36 21.67
C SER A 182 -2.28 -11.60 22.27
N THR A 183 -3.26 -12.17 21.56
CA THR A 183 -4.13 -13.26 22.08
C THR A 183 -4.09 -14.53 21.25
N GLY A 184 -3.60 -14.47 20.01
CA GLY A 184 -3.70 -15.54 19.02
C GLY A 184 -5.14 -15.83 18.58
N GLN A 185 -6.10 -14.94 18.85
CA GLN A 185 -7.50 -15.12 18.48
C GLN A 185 -7.81 -14.49 17.12
N ALA A 186 -8.51 -15.24 16.27
CA ALA A 186 -8.99 -14.76 14.99
C ALA A 186 -10.37 -14.10 15.14
N THR A 187 -10.55 -12.93 14.55
CA THR A 187 -11.85 -12.28 14.37
C THR A 187 -12.23 -12.26 12.89
N ALA A 188 -13.53 -12.15 12.61
CA ALA A 188 -14.05 -12.00 11.25
C ALA A 188 -15.11 -10.90 11.22
N THR A 189 -14.89 -9.87 10.42
CA THR A 189 -15.78 -8.71 10.31
C THR A 189 -16.14 -8.49 8.84
N GLN A 190 -17.43 -8.54 8.52
CA GLN A 190 -17.89 -8.20 7.18
C GLN A 190 -17.97 -6.66 7.05
N TRP A 191 -17.10 -6.10 6.22
CA TRP A 191 -17.04 -4.66 5.98
C TRP A 191 -16.55 -4.37 4.56
N GLY A 192 -17.42 -3.72 3.77
CA GLY A 192 -17.16 -3.39 2.37
C GLY A 192 -17.80 -4.35 1.36
N LEU A 193 -17.78 -3.94 0.10
CA LEU A 193 -18.21 -4.67 -1.09
C LEU A 193 -16.98 -5.19 -1.83
N SER A 194 -17.10 -6.23 -2.66
CA SER A 194 -15.96 -6.79 -3.38
C SER A 194 -15.26 -5.83 -4.35
N THR A 195 -15.89 -4.70 -4.68
CA THR A 195 -15.34 -3.62 -5.53
C THR A 195 -14.60 -2.54 -4.75
N ASP A 196 -14.66 -2.57 -3.42
CA ASP A 196 -14.01 -1.57 -2.59
C ASP A 196 -12.50 -1.87 -2.46
N PHE A 197 -11.72 -0.80 -2.29
CA PHE A 197 -10.27 -0.85 -2.07
C PHE A 197 -9.97 -0.73 -0.58
N THR A 198 -9.01 -1.50 -0.07
CA THR A 198 -8.63 -1.45 1.35
C THR A 198 -7.85 -0.19 1.67
N ALA A 199 -8.15 0.44 2.80
CA ALA A 199 -7.50 1.66 3.26
C ALA A 199 -7.29 1.66 4.79
N PRO A 200 -6.82 0.58 5.43
CA PRO A 200 -6.74 0.54 6.90
C PRO A 200 -5.80 1.63 7.43
N GLY A 201 -6.11 2.15 8.62
CA GLY A 201 -5.36 3.21 9.30
C GLY A 201 -6.00 3.53 10.65
N ASP A 202 -5.26 4.13 11.59
CA ASP A 202 -5.82 4.65 12.84
C ASP A 202 -6.52 6.00 12.60
N TYR A 203 -7.80 5.98 12.18
CA TYR A 203 -8.53 7.21 11.81
C TYR A 203 -9.15 7.90 13.01
N ASP A 204 -9.37 7.20 14.13
CA ASP A 204 -9.91 7.80 15.35
C ASP A 204 -8.84 8.20 16.39
N GLY A 205 -7.60 7.76 16.20
CA GLY A 205 -6.41 8.14 16.98
C GLY A 205 -6.27 7.38 18.29
N ASP A 206 -6.81 6.16 18.37
CA ASP A 206 -6.78 5.34 19.58
C ASP A 206 -5.55 4.43 19.68
N GLY A 207 -4.65 4.48 18.70
CA GLY A 207 -3.44 3.67 18.62
C GLY A 207 -3.66 2.30 18.01
N LYS A 208 -4.79 2.07 17.33
CA LYS A 208 -5.10 0.81 16.64
C LYS A 208 -5.50 1.11 15.21
N PHE A 209 -5.14 0.21 14.31
CA PHE A 209 -5.64 0.28 12.95
C PHE A 209 -7.15 0.02 12.92
N ASP A 210 -7.87 0.90 12.24
CA ASP A 210 -9.27 0.74 11.92
C ASP A 210 -9.45 -0.05 10.62
N ILE A 211 -10.61 -0.69 10.48
CA ILE A 211 -11.01 -1.31 9.22
C ILE A 211 -11.61 -0.20 8.34
N SER A 212 -10.92 0.15 7.27
CA SER A 212 -11.43 1.13 6.31
C SER A 212 -11.28 0.69 4.87
N ILE A 213 -12.20 1.19 4.04
CA ILE A 213 -12.22 1.01 2.59
C ILE A 213 -12.46 2.33 1.88
N GLN A 214 -11.97 2.43 0.65
CA GLN A 214 -12.46 3.39 -0.34
C GLN A 214 -13.47 2.68 -1.24
N ARG A 215 -14.68 3.22 -1.29
CA ARG A 215 -15.73 2.79 -2.21
C ARG A 215 -15.70 3.69 -3.44
N PRO A 216 -15.39 3.15 -4.63
CA PRO A 216 -15.45 3.92 -5.87
C PRO A 216 -16.90 4.26 -6.22
N GLY A 217 -17.07 5.38 -6.91
CA GLY A 217 -18.34 5.74 -7.54
C GLY A 217 -18.67 4.84 -8.73
N ALA A 218 -19.86 5.02 -9.32
CA ALA A 218 -20.34 4.16 -10.40
C ALA A 218 -19.51 4.27 -11.69
N ASN A 219 -18.97 5.46 -11.96
CA ASN A 219 -18.12 5.76 -13.11
C ASN A 219 -16.74 6.26 -12.64
N ALA A 220 -15.77 6.26 -13.56
CA ALA A 220 -14.38 6.63 -13.31
C ALA A 220 -14.19 7.99 -12.61
N THR A 221 -15.02 8.97 -12.93
CA THR A 221 -14.91 10.35 -12.41
C THR A 221 -15.87 10.64 -11.26
N ASP A 222 -16.67 9.66 -10.84
CA ASP A 222 -17.66 9.85 -9.78
C ASP A 222 -16.98 9.95 -8.40
N GLN A 223 -17.62 10.67 -7.50
CA GLN A 223 -17.19 10.82 -6.11
C GLN A 223 -17.00 9.45 -5.45
N SER A 224 -15.85 9.27 -4.81
CA SER A 224 -15.57 8.12 -3.94
C SER A 224 -15.82 8.44 -2.48
N TYR A 225 -15.98 7.41 -1.67
CA TYR A 225 -16.23 7.54 -0.23
C TYR A 225 -15.32 6.61 0.56
N PHE A 226 -14.66 7.14 1.59
CA PHE A 226 -14.04 6.31 2.60
C PHE A 226 -15.10 5.88 3.61
N TRP A 227 -15.14 4.59 3.93
CA TRP A 227 -16.01 4.00 4.95
C TRP A 227 -15.15 3.30 6.00
N THR A 228 -15.00 3.94 7.15
CA THR A 228 -14.20 3.44 8.27
C THR A 228 -15.11 2.86 9.34
N LEU A 229 -14.86 1.63 9.74
CA LEU A 229 -15.33 1.04 10.98
C LEU A 229 -14.18 1.12 11.99
N THR A 230 -14.33 2.02 12.96
CA THR A 230 -13.26 2.24 13.93
C THR A 230 -13.16 1.07 14.92
N SER A 231 -11.99 0.92 15.54
CA SER A 231 -11.70 -0.10 16.55
C SER A 231 -12.68 -0.02 17.75
N GLY A 232 -13.16 1.19 18.06
CA GLY A 232 -14.24 1.47 19.03
C GLY A 232 -15.66 1.15 18.55
N GLY A 233 -15.82 0.72 17.30
CA GLY A 233 -17.09 0.32 16.68
C GLY A 233 -17.91 1.45 16.06
N ALA A 234 -17.36 2.67 15.96
CA ALA A 234 -18.02 3.79 15.29
C ALA A 234 -17.89 3.65 13.77
N VAL A 235 -18.87 4.17 13.02
CA VAL A 235 -18.81 4.23 11.56
C VAL A 235 -18.59 5.67 11.11
N GLN A 236 -17.52 5.89 10.36
CA GLN A 236 -17.21 7.17 9.72
C GLN A 236 -17.35 7.05 8.20
N VAL A 237 -17.94 8.07 7.58
CA VAL A 237 -18.09 8.12 6.13
C VAL A 237 -17.62 9.48 5.63
N VAL A 238 -16.61 9.48 4.77
CA VAL A 238 -15.96 10.69 4.27
C VAL A 238 -16.01 10.70 2.74
N ALA A 239 -16.63 11.73 2.16
CA ALA A 239 -16.63 11.93 0.72
C ALA A 239 -15.28 12.53 0.29
N TRP A 240 -14.41 11.70 -0.27
CA TRP A 240 -13.07 12.14 -0.70
C TRP A 240 -12.58 11.36 -1.93
N GLY A 241 -11.98 12.08 -2.88
CA GLY A 241 -11.46 11.52 -4.14
C GLY A 241 -12.52 11.13 -5.18
N ILE A 242 -12.06 10.54 -6.27
CA ILE A 242 -12.88 9.96 -7.35
C ILE A 242 -12.48 8.50 -7.60
N SER A 243 -13.28 7.77 -8.37
CA SER A 243 -13.16 6.31 -8.51
C SER A 243 -11.82 5.80 -9.06
N THR A 244 -11.10 6.62 -9.82
CA THR A 244 -9.79 6.27 -10.39
C THR A 244 -8.60 6.69 -9.51
N ASP A 245 -8.84 7.37 -8.40
CA ASP A 245 -7.74 7.82 -7.55
C ASP A 245 -7.12 6.62 -6.80
N LEU A 246 -5.79 6.63 -6.69
CA LEU A 246 -5.03 5.66 -5.90
C LEU A 246 -5.13 6.02 -4.42
N VAL A 247 -5.31 5.02 -3.55
CA VAL A 247 -5.46 5.19 -2.11
C VAL A 247 -4.08 5.26 -1.44
N VAL A 248 -3.80 6.37 -0.75
CA VAL A 248 -2.51 6.63 -0.08
C VAL A 248 -2.70 7.31 1.28
N PRO A 249 -3.43 6.72 2.24
CA PRO A 249 -3.54 7.27 3.59
C PRO A 249 -2.14 7.53 4.21
N GLY A 250 -2.08 8.30 5.31
CA GLY A 250 -0.83 8.80 5.89
C GLY A 250 -1.06 9.72 7.10
N ASP A 251 -0.05 9.87 7.96
CA ASP A 251 0.06 10.97 8.95
C ASP A 251 0.69 12.20 8.31
N TYR A 252 0.08 12.82 7.32
CA TYR A 252 0.80 13.87 6.60
C TYR A 252 0.96 15.15 7.43
N ASP A 253 0.21 15.29 8.53
CA ASP A 253 0.24 16.50 9.35
C ASP A 253 0.77 16.34 10.77
N GLY A 254 1.00 15.10 11.22
CA GLY A 254 1.67 14.74 12.46
C GLY A 254 0.75 14.78 13.68
N ASP A 255 -0.57 14.67 13.50
CA ASP A 255 -1.53 14.73 14.61
C ASP A 255 -1.83 13.36 15.26
N GLY A 256 -1.23 12.29 14.73
CA GLY A 256 -1.41 10.93 15.23
C GLY A 256 -2.71 10.26 14.78
N LYS A 257 -3.41 10.80 13.77
CA LYS A 257 -4.57 10.18 13.12
C LYS A 257 -4.41 10.11 11.61
N THR A 258 -4.84 8.99 11.03
CA THR A 258 -4.76 8.76 9.59
C THR A 258 -5.53 9.80 8.80
N ASP A 259 -4.81 10.49 7.91
CA ASP A 259 -5.39 11.39 6.93
C ASP A 259 -6.01 10.60 5.77
N TYR A 260 -7.14 11.10 5.27
CA TYR A 260 -7.73 10.57 4.05
C TYR A 260 -6.99 11.15 2.85
N ALA A 261 -6.15 10.35 2.22
CA ALA A 261 -5.29 10.81 1.14
C ALA A 261 -5.38 9.92 -0.10
N ILE A 262 -5.31 10.58 -1.26
CA ILE A 262 -5.34 9.94 -2.56
C ILE A 262 -4.29 10.52 -3.51
N VAL A 263 -3.91 9.76 -4.54
CA VAL A 263 -3.15 10.25 -5.69
C VAL A 263 -4.01 10.15 -6.93
N ARG A 264 -4.11 11.27 -7.64
CA ARG A 264 -4.76 11.33 -8.95
C ARG A 264 -3.72 11.28 -10.05
N GLU A 265 -3.88 10.31 -10.93
CA GLU A 265 -3.16 10.24 -12.20
C GLU A 265 -3.71 11.28 -13.19
N GLY A 266 -2.84 11.82 -14.03
CA GLY A 266 -3.25 12.68 -15.14
C GLY A 266 -3.79 11.88 -16.34
N ALA A 267 -4.19 12.61 -17.38
CA ALA A 267 -4.84 12.01 -18.55
C ALA A 267 -3.86 11.19 -19.42
N THR A 268 -2.56 11.48 -19.33
CA THR A 268 -1.49 10.85 -20.08
C THR A 268 -0.35 10.41 -19.15
N PRO A 269 0.46 9.42 -19.56
CA PRO A 269 1.63 8.97 -18.77
C PRO A 269 2.65 10.06 -18.45
N ALA A 270 2.67 11.17 -19.18
CA ALA A 270 3.56 12.31 -18.95
C ALA A 270 2.98 13.37 -18.00
N ASP A 271 1.70 13.26 -17.66
CA ASP A 271 1.05 14.19 -16.74
C ASP A 271 1.47 13.90 -15.30
N PRO A 272 1.53 14.93 -14.44
CA PRO A 272 1.95 14.77 -13.07
C PRO A 272 0.95 13.94 -12.26
N LEU A 273 1.48 13.20 -11.29
CA LEU A 273 0.68 12.72 -10.17
C LEU A 273 0.31 13.90 -9.28
N VAL A 274 -0.95 13.96 -8.85
CA VAL A 274 -1.45 15.00 -7.93
C VAL A 274 -1.95 14.35 -6.65
N TRP A 275 -1.28 14.63 -5.55
CA TRP A 275 -1.58 14.16 -4.21
C TRP A 275 -2.64 15.09 -3.58
N TRP A 276 -3.73 14.51 -3.09
CA TRP A 276 -4.80 15.22 -2.38
C TRP A 276 -4.98 14.62 -0.99
N ILE A 277 -4.61 15.40 0.02
CA ILE A 277 -4.59 14.96 1.42
C ILE A 277 -5.63 15.76 2.18
N LEU A 278 -6.68 15.10 2.66
CA LEU A 278 -7.63 15.66 3.61
C LEU A 278 -7.14 15.34 5.02
N LYS A 279 -6.65 16.37 5.69
CA LYS A 279 -6.03 16.25 7.00
C LYS A 279 -7.07 15.97 8.08
N SER A 280 -6.79 15.03 8.97
CA SER A 280 -7.58 14.66 10.16
C SER A 280 -7.85 15.87 11.07
N SER A 281 -6.85 16.74 11.26
CA SER A 281 -6.97 18.01 12.00
C SER A 281 -7.74 19.10 11.27
N GLY A 282 -8.12 18.85 10.02
CA GLY A 282 -8.83 19.76 9.13
C GLY A 282 -7.93 20.46 8.11
N GLY A 283 -8.55 20.83 6.98
CA GLY A 283 -7.87 21.44 5.83
C GLY A 283 -7.40 20.41 4.79
N VAL A 284 -6.93 20.93 3.66
CA VAL A 284 -6.54 20.11 2.50
C VAL A 284 -5.15 20.53 2.04
N THR A 285 -4.28 19.56 1.82
CA THR A 285 -2.99 19.74 1.14
C THR A 285 -3.10 19.16 -0.27
N VAL A 286 -2.63 19.92 -1.26
CA VAL A 286 -2.54 19.47 -2.66
C VAL A 286 -1.11 19.64 -3.13
N SER A 287 -0.48 18.56 -3.61
CA SER A 287 0.89 18.57 -4.12
C SER A 287 0.96 17.90 -5.48
N SER A 288 1.65 18.52 -6.45
CA SER A 288 1.98 17.87 -7.72
C SER A 288 3.39 17.30 -7.63
N PHE A 289 3.51 15.98 -7.57
CA PHE A 289 4.78 15.30 -7.33
C PHE A 289 4.79 13.89 -7.94
N GLY A 290 5.71 13.67 -8.88
CA GLY A 290 5.83 12.43 -9.66
C GLY A 290 5.09 12.49 -11.01
N ASN A 291 5.27 11.45 -11.83
CA ASN A 291 4.67 11.30 -13.16
C ASN A 291 3.78 10.06 -13.25
N SER A 292 2.60 10.19 -13.85
CA SER A 292 1.57 9.14 -13.88
C SER A 292 2.02 7.84 -14.57
N GLY A 293 2.95 7.92 -15.53
CA GLY A 293 3.36 6.77 -16.32
C GLY A 293 4.47 5.91 -15.75
N THR A 294 5.24 6.43 -14.79
CA THR A 294 6.54 5.85 -14.40
C THR A 294 6.76 5.76 -12.90
N ASP A 295 5.99 6.52 -12.13
CA ASP A 295 6.26 6.76 -10.72
C ASP A 295 5.19 6.06 -9.87
N TYR A 296 5.63 5.22 -8.94
CA TYR A 296 4.76 4.50 -8.01
C TYR A 296 4.73 5.22 -6.66
N PRO A 297 3.55 5.48 -6.06
CA PRO A 297 3.46 6.04 -4.71
C PRO A 297 4.12 5.12 -3.67
N VAL A 298 4.96 5.70 -2.83
CA VAL A 298 5.70 5.00 -1.75
C VAL A 298 5.84 5.88 -0.50
N GLN A 299 4.81 6.64 -0.17
CA GLN A 299 4.80 7.54 0.99
C GLN A 299 5.15 6.82 2.30
N ASN A 300 5.96 7.46 3.14
CA ASN A 300 6.34 7.00 4.49
C ASN A 300 7.10 8.12 5.23
N ASP A 301 7.46 7.96 6.51
CA ASP A 301 8.33 8.89 7.25
C ASP A 301 9.82 8.58 7.00
N TYR A 302 10.39 9.10 5.91
CA TYR A 302 11.78 8.83 5.55
C TYR A 302 12.78 9.72 6.27
N ASP A 303 12.33 10.79 6.92
CA ASP A 303 13.21 11.72 7.62
C ASP A 303 13.11 11.69 9.16
N GLY A 304 12.12 10.96 9.67
CA GLY A 304 11.92 10.63 11.08
C GLY A 304 11.25 11.77 11.85
N ASP A 305 10.52 12.66 11.17
CA ASP A 305 9.95 13.85 11.81
C ASP A 305 8.58 13.63 12.45
N GLY A 306 8.04 12.42 12.37
CA GLY A 306 6.71 12.17 12.90
C GLY A 306 5.61 12.29 11.84
N LYS A 307 5.92 12.48 10.56
CA LYS A 307 4.90 12.66 9.51
C LYS A 307 5.17 11.78 8.30
N THR A 308 4.11 11.45 7.58
CA THR A 308 4.23 10.79 6.28
C THR A 308 4.75 11.79 5.24
N ASP A 309 5.88 11.46 4.62
CA ASP A 309 6.42 12.18 3.47
C ASP A 309 5.72 11.74 2.19
N ILE A 310 5.49 12.70 1.28
CA ILE A 310 5.08 12.37 -0.08
C ILE A 310 6.29 11.77 -0.82
N ALA A 311 6.16 10.56 -1.35
CA ALA A 311 7.26 9.91 -2.04
C ALA A 311 6.80 9.08 -3.24
N ILE A 312 7.69 8.99 -4.24
CA ILE A 312 7.53 8.10 -5.38
C ILE A 312 8.78 7.23 -5.61
N TRP A 313 8.59 6.06 -6.20
CA TRP A 313 9.65 5.27 -6.80
C TRP A 313 9.50 5.27 -8.32
N ARG A 314 10.55 5.68 -9.04
CA ARG A 314 10.54 5.83 -10.48
C ARG A 314 11.08 4.58 -11.16
N ASP A 315 10.23 3.88 -11.90
CA ASP A 315 10.61 2.63 -12.58
C ASP A 315 11.63 2.81 -13.69
N THR A 316 11.66 3.97 -14.35
CA THR A 316 12.58 4.18 -15.48
C THR A 316 14.06 4.17 -15.07
N ASP A 317 14.36 4.45 -13.80
CA ASP A 317 15.74 4.52 -13.30
C ASP A 317 15.95 3.87 -11.91
N GLY A 318 14.88 3.40 -11.26
CA GLY A 318 14.92 2.77 -9.95
C GLY A 318 15.22 3.73 -8.80
N SER A 319 14.92 5.03 -8.95
CA SER A 319 15.18 6.03 -7.91
C SER A 319 13.97 6.34 -7.05
N TRP A 320 14.22 6.50 -5.75
CA TRP A 320 13.24 7.00 -4.78
C TRP A 320 13.34 8.52 -4.72
N TRP A 321 12.21 9.20 -4.82
CA TRP A 321 12.09 10.65 -4.68
C TRP A 321 11.18 10.94 -3.51
N VAL A 322 11.68 11.66 -2.52
CA VAL A 322 10.94 11.99 -1.30
C VAL A 322 10.83 13.49 -1.17
N GLN A 323 9.61 14.00 -1.08
CA GLN A 323 9.30 15.36 -0.66
C GLN A 323 9.04 15.34 0.84
N LYS A 324 10.03 15.80 1.60
CA LYS A 324 10.04 15.70 3.05
C LYS A 324 9.05 16.67 3.69
N SER A 325 8.28 16.19 4.66
CA SER A 325 7.36 16.93 5.51
C SER A 325 8.06 18.08 6.26
N SER A 326 9.29 17.86 6.73
CA SER A 326 10.15 18.85 7.38
C SER A 326 10.71 19.92 6.41
N GLY A 327 10.53 19.72 5.11
CA GLY A 327 10.97 20.61 4.04
C GLY A 327 12.17 20.07 3.23
N GLY A 328 12.17 20.44 1.95
CA GLY A 328 13.15 19.99 0.96
C GLY A 328 12.77 18.66 0.30
N ALA A 329 13.65 18.16 -0.56
CA ALA A 329 13.48 16.89 -1.23
C ALA A 329 14.78 16.09 -1.23
N SER A 330 14.67 14.77 -1.26
CA SER A 330 15.80 13.85 -1.42
C SER A 330 15.57 12.93 -2.62
N VAL A 331 16.66 12.50 -3.24
CA VAL A 331 16.65 11.49 -4.29
C VAL A 331 17.65 10.42 -3.92
N THR A 332 17.17 9.19 -3.82
CA THR A 332 17.96 8.02 -3.46
C THR A 332 17.93 7.02 -4.63
N PRO A 333 19.02 6.90 -5.41
CA PRO A 333 19.14 5.87 -6.43
C PRO A 333 19.24 4.49 -5.74
N TRP A 334 18.14 3.75 -5.67
CA TRP A 334 18.08 2.46 -4.99
C TRP A 334 17.04 1.54 -5.64
N GLY A 335 17.52 0.73 -6.58
CA GLY A 335 16.69 -0.16 -7.37
C GLY A 335 17.16 -0.18 -8.82
N SER A 336 16.34 -0.78 -9.67
CA SER A 336 16.49 -0.84 -11.12
C SER A 336 15.12 -1.01 -11.75
N PRO A 337 14.95 -0.69 -13.05
CA PRO A 337 13.69 -0.97 -13.73
C PRO A 337 13.24 -2.41 -13.54
N SER A 338 11.95 -2.63 -13.33
CA SER A 338 11.31 -3.92 -12.99
C SER A 338 11.58 -4.51 -11.60
N ASP A 339 12.34 -3.81 -10.75
CA ASP A 339 12.26 -4.08 -9.31
C ASP A 339 10.87 -3.66 -8.81
N TYR A 340 10.39 -4.32 -7.76
CA TYR A 340 9.18 -3.90 -7.07
C TYR A 340 9.59 -3.08 -5.85
N PRO A 341 9.33 -1.75 -5.81
CA PRO A 341 9.42 -1.03 -4.55
C PRO A 341 8.42 -1.69 -3.62
N ILE A 342 8.86 -2.06 -2.43
CA ILE A 342 7.99 -2.74 -1.49
C ILE A 342 7.08 -1.67 -0.94
N PRO A 343 5.77 -1.68 -1.24
CA PRO A 343 4.86 -0.68 -0.76
C PRO A 343 4.12 -1.26 0.44
N THR A 344 4.26 -0.65 1.60
CA THR A 344 3.25 -0.77 2.65
C THR A 344 2.79 0.62 2.99
N TYR A 345 1.48 0.79 2.90
CA TYR A 345 0.78 1.96 3.38
C TYR A 345 0.72 1.86 4.90
N ASP A 346 1.88 1.98 5.55
CA ASP A 346 1.93 2.10 7.00
C ASP A 346 1.99 3.57 7.34
N THR A 347 0.93 3.99 8.00
CA THR A 347 0.55 5.38 8.14
C THR A 347 0.25 5.51 9.61
N HIS A 348 1.10 6.29 10.25
CA HIS A 348 1.29 6.40 11.70
C HIS A 348 2.11 5.26 12.27
#